data_AF-A0A7I8DQ55-F1
#
_entry.id   AF-A0A7I8DQ55-F1
#
_cell.length_a   1.000
_cell.length_b   1.000
_cell.length_c   1.000
_cell.angle_alpha   90.00
_cell.angle_beta   90.00
_cell.angle_gamma   90.00
#
_symmetry.space_group_name_H-M   'P 1'
#
loop_
_entity.id
_entity.type
_entity.pdbx_description
1 polymer ?
#
loop_
_entity_poly.entity_id
_entity_poly.type
_entity_poly.pdbx_seq_one_letter_code
_entity_poly.pdbx_strand_id
1 'polypeptide(L)'
;MVGIALTSHISYVLVFMEGLLSFFSPCVIPLLPVYMGYLAGSAKTEHDGVIVYERRRVFLNTAFFVLGISFAFLLLGTSFTLLGKLLGEHRYLLIRISGILIILLGLIQLDFIQFSFLQRERKLNYEVTDKSVNPLVALVLGFTFSFAWTPCIGPALSSVLILVSGAKNTVLGFLLILLYALGFLIPFLLLGLFTSQLLNFLKRKRNLVKYTIKAGGILLIIIGFMTFTGYMNGISSYLNKAQAVKENNISGENTEDSASDKGNNDNIAGSDNKGESIEESTEEDNNGTEEYEKTNFTLTDQNGKEHTLSDYKGQVVFLNFYATWCPPCKKELPDIEKLYKEFGSNEKEVVFLGITNPKSKDYPNNSDEDEDYIKTFLADNQYSFPTLFDTTGDILQKYGISAFPTTFVFDKNGKLLGYVPGMMTEDIMRNVINQALESGE
;
A
#
# COMPACT_ATOMS: atom_id res chain seq x y z
N MET A 1 2.25 -11.04 7.14
CA MET A 1 2.77 -12.05 6.21
C MET A 1 1.77 -12.31 5.10
N VAL A 2 1.97 -11.74 3.91
CA VAL A 2 1.37 -12.27 2.67
C VAL A 2 2.50 -12.27 1.66
N GLY A 3 3.02 -13.45 1.36
CA GLY A 3 4.22 -13.61 0.54
C GLY A 3 4.84 -14.98 0.70
N ILE A 4 4.02 -16.02 0.90
CA ILE A 4 4.49 -17.37 0.57
C ILE A 4 4.64 -17.36 -0.94
N ALA A 5 5.80 -17.80 -1.40
CA ALA A 5 6.14 -18.05 -2.79
C ALA A 5 5.01 -18.86 -3.45
N LEU A 6 4.05 -18.15 -4.02
CA LEU A 6 3.08 -18.73 -4.92
C LEU A 6 3.88 -19.29 -6.09
N THR A 7 3.60 -20.54 -6.44
CA THR A 7 4.09 -21.17 -7.66
C THR A 7 4.05 -20.14 -8.77
N SER A 8 5.17 -19.93 -9.48
CA SER A 8 5.37 -18.85 -10.46
C SER A 8 4.14 -18.57 -11.35
N HIS A 9 3.41 -19.62 -11.72
CA HIS A 9 2.17 -19.56 -12.50
C HIS A 9 1.00 -18.81 -11.84
N ILE A 10 0.81 -18.88 -10.52
CA ILE A 10 -0.34 -18.28 -9.82
C ILE A 10 -0.16 -16.76 -9.70
N SER A 11 1.05 -16.30 -9.40
CA SER A 11 1.38 -14.87 -9.32
C SER A 11 1.13 -14.14 -10.64
N TYR A 12 1.42 -14.78 -11.78
CA TYR A 12 1.20 -14.19 -13.10
C TYR A 12 -0.30 -13.97 -13.39
N VAL A 13 -1.14 -14.96 -13.11
CA VAL A 13 -2.59 -14.85 -13.34
C VAL A 13 -3.21 -13.79 -12.43
N LEU A 14 -2.77 -13.72 -11.17
CA LEU A 14 -3.26 -12.74 -10.22
C LEU A 14 -2.94 -11.30 -10.66
N VAL A 15 -1.68 -11.02 -11.03
CA VAL A 15 -1.25 -9.70 -11.51
C VAL A 15 -1.97 -9.29 -12.80
N PHE A 16 -2.21 -10.25 -13.68
CA PHE A 16 -3.00 -10.02 -14.89
C PHE A 16 -4.46 -9.64 -14.57
N MET A 17 -5.09 -10.36 -13.65
CA MET A 17 -6.47 -10.09 -13.21
C MET A 17 -6.59 -8.78 -12.44
N GLU A 18 -5.57 -8.39 -11.69
CA GLU A 18 -5.49 -7.10 -11.02
C GLU A 18 -5.44 -5.94 -12.03
N GLY A 19 -4.63 -6.07 -13.09
CA GLY A 19 -4.61 -5.10 -14.19
C GLY A 19 -5.98 -4.95 -14.89
N LEU A 20 -6.69 -6.07 -15.05
CA LEU A 20 -8.05 -6.08 -15.59
C LEU A 20 -9.06 -5.41 -14.64
N LEU A 21 -8.96 -5.65 -13.34
CA LEU A 21 -9.82 -5.03 -12.32
C LEU A 21 -9.58 -3.51 -12.20
N SER A 22 -8.33 -3.06 -12.34
CA SER A 22 -7.98 -1.63 -12.34
C SER A 22 -8.67 -0.85 -13.47
N PHE A 23 -8.94 -1.49 -14.62
CA PHE A 23 -9.72 -0.85 -15.69
C PHE A 23 -11.15 -0.51 -15.26
N PHE A 24 -11.76 -1.32 -14.40
CA PHE A 24 -13.10 -1.09 -13.86
C PHE A 24 -13.11 -0.13 -12.66
N SER A 25 -11.95 0.40 -12.27
CA SER A 25 -11.84 1.31 -11.13
C SER A 25 -12.58 2.63 -11.42
N PRO A 26 -13.35 3.16 -10.45
CA PRO A 26 -14.17 4.35 -10.63
C PRO A 26 -13.41 5.62 -11.04
N CYS A 27 -12.08 5.66 -10.91
CA CYS A 27 -11.25 6.79 -11.39
C CYS A 27 -11.00 6.77 -12.91
N VAL A 28 -11.14 5.62 -13.58
CA VAL A 28 -10.86 5.47 -15.03
C VAL A 28 -12.10 5.73 -15.89
N ILE A 29 -13.27 5.31 -15.40
CA ILE A 29 -14.58 5.47 -16.06
C ILE A 29 -14.85 6.93 -16.52
N PRO A 30 -14.54 7.98 -15.72
CA PRO A 30 -14.85 9.35 -16.09
C PRO A 30 -13.95 9.92 -17.20
N LEU A 31 -12.79 9.30 -17.46
CA LEU A 31 -11.83 9.72 -18.50
C LEU A 31 -12.09 9.05 -19.85
N LEU A 32 -12.80 7.92 -19.86
CA LEU A 32 -13.16 7.18 -21.07
C LEU A 32 -13.80 8.07 -22.17
N PRO A 33 -14.73 9.01 -21.87
CA PRO A 33 -15.36 9.84 -22.90
C PRO A 33 -14.39 10.81 -23.59
N VAL A 34 -13.42 11.34 -22.86
CA VAL A 34 -12.38 12.25 -23.40
C VAL A 34 -11.48 11.48 -24.36
N TYR A 35 -11.08 10.27 -23.95
CA TYR A 35 -10.27 9.38 -24.79
C TYR A 35 -10.99 8.98 -26.09
N MET A 36 -12.30 8.68 -26.00
CA MET A 36 -13.12 8.42 -27.17
C MET A 36 -13.25 9.63 -28.10
N GLY A 37 -13.36 10.84 -27.57
CA GLY A 37 -13.37 12.07 -28.37
C GLY A 37 -12.07 12.26 -29.16
N TYR A 38 -10.94 11.95 -28.53
CA TYR A 38 -9.62 12.01 -29.16
C TYR A 38 -9.43 10.93 -30.25
N LEU A 39 -9.80 9.68 -29.96
CA LEU A 39 -9.77 8.59 -30.94
C LEU A 39 -10.75 8.82 -32.10
N ALA A 40 -11.94 9.34 -31.82
CA ALA A 40 -12.92 9.70 -32.83
C ALA A 40 -12.43 10.83 -33.74
N GLY A 41 -11.63 11.78 -33.22
CA GLY A 41 -10.95 12.80 -34.01
C GLY A 41 -9.88 12.25 -34.97
N SER A 42 -9.42 11.00 -34.78
CA SER A 42 -8.52 10.31 -35.73
C SER A 42 -9.25 9.61 -36.89
N ALA A 43 -10.57 9.51 -36.82
CA ALA A 43 -11.40 8.90 -37.86
C ALA A 43 -11.57 9.88 -39.03
N LYS A 44 -11.19 9.46 -40.24
CA LYS A 44 -11.51 10.22 -41.45
C LYS A 44 -12.99 10.02 -41.77
N THR A 45 -13.71 11.12 -41.90
CA THR A 45 -15.10 11.10 -42.38
C THR A 45 -15.04 11.36 -43.88
N GLU A 46 -15.33 10.35 -44.69
CA GLU A 46 -15.52 10.52 -46.14
C GLU A 46 -17.01 10.75 -46.45
N HIS A 47 -17.30 11.35 -47.60
CA HIS A 47 -18.50 12.14 -47.98
C HIS A 47 -19.89 11.46 -47.94
N ASP A 48 -20.05 10.28 -47.33
CA ASP A 48 -21.32 9.52 -47.36
C ASP A 48 -21.81 9.04 -45.98
N GLY A 49 -21.33 9.64 -44.89
CA GLY A 49 -21.87 9.39 -43.54
C GLY A 49 -21.52 8.02 -42.93
N VAL A 50 -20.69 7.21 -43.60
CA VAL A 50 -20.15 5.95 -43.08
C VAL A 50 -18.71 6.17 -42.58
N ILE A 51 -18.51 6.03 -41.27
CA ILE A 51 -17.21 6.24 -40.63
C ILE A 51 -16.33 5.00 -40.85
N VAL A 52 -15.36 5.08 -41.76
CA VAL A 52 -14.40 3.99 -42.03
C VAL A 52 -13.10 4.27 -41.27
N TYR A 53 -12.75 3.38 -40.34
CA TYR A 53 -11.52 3.47 -39.56
C TYR A 53 -10.38 2.73 -40.27
N GLU A 54 -9.26 3.40 -40.53
CA GLU A 54 -8.01 2.73 -40.90
C GLU A 54 -7.46 1.96 -39.68
N ARG A 55 -7.71 0.64 -39.63
CA ARG A 55 -7.26 -0.24 -38.52
C ARG A 55 -5.78 -0.09 -38.20
N ARG A 56 -4.93 0.12 -39.22
CA ARG A 56 -3.48 0.30 -39.07
C ARG A 56 -3.11 1.57 -38.30
N ARG A 57 -3.87 2.68 -38.47
CA ARG A 57 -3.60 3.95 -37.77
C ARG A 57 -4.05 3.88 -36.31
N VAL A 58 -5.19 3.23 -36.05
CA VAL A 58 -5.66 2.96 -34.69
C VAL A 58 -4.62 2.13 -33.92
N PHE A 59 -4.13 1.04 -34.55
CA PHE A 59 -3.10 0.19 -33.95
C PHE A 59 -1.80 0.96 -33.65
N LEU A 60 -1.36 1.82 -34.57
CA LEU A 60 -0.16 2.64 -34.39
C LEU A 60 -0.32 3.62 -33.22
N ASN A 61 -1.45 4.33 -33.13
CA ASN A 61 -1.71 5.27 -32.05
C ASN A 61 -1.84 4.57 -30.68
N THR A 62 -2.47 3.40 -30.63
CA THR A 62 -2.54 2.57 -29.42
C THR A 62 -1.14 2.09 -29.01
N ALA A 63 -0.28 1.70 -29.94
CA ALA A 63 1.09 1.30 -29.64
C ALA A 63 1.90 2.46 -29.03
N PHE A 64 1.82 3.67 -29.59
CA PHE A 64 2.48 4.87 -29.03
C PHE A 64 1.96 5.24 -27.63
N PHE A 65 0.65 5.06 -27.39
CA PHE A 65 0.05 5.28 -26.08
C PHE A 65 0.56 4.29 -25.02
N VAL A 66 0.66 3.01 -25.37
CA VAL A 66 1.22 1.96 -24.50
C VAL A 66 2.68 2.22 -24.19
N LEU A 67 3.44 2.65 -25.20
CA LEU A 67 4.85 3.04 -25.03
C LEU A 67 4.98 4.19 -24.04
N GLY A 68 4.12 5.20 -24.12
CA GLY A 68 4.08 6.32 -23.18
C GLY A 68 3.79 5.89 -21.73
N ILE A 69 2.79 5.01 -21.54
CA ILE A 69 2.45 4.47 -20.21
C ILE A 69 3.60 3.63 -19.65
N SER A 70 4.17 2.75 -20.46
CA SER A 70 5.29 1.88 -20.05
C SER A 70 6.50 2.72 -19.67
N PHE A 71 6.83 3.73 -20.46
CA PHE A 71 7.90 4.67 -20.16
C PHE A 71 7.64 5.42 -18.84
N ALA A 72 6.42 5.90 -18.61
CA ALA A 72 6.06 6.58 -17.36
C ALA A 72 6.19 5.67 -16.13
N PHE A 73 5.74 4.41 -16.21
CA PHE A 73 5.89 3.44 -15.10
C PHE A 73 7.35 3.14 -14.79
N LEU A 74 8.20 3.00 -15.81
CA LEU A 74 9.64 2.83 -15.60
C LEU A 74 10.25 4.06 -14.93
N LEU A 75 9.91 5.26 -15.41
CA LEU A 75 10.40 6.53 -14.86
C LEU A 75 9.95 6.71 -13.40
N LEU A 76 8.69 6.36 -13.10
CA LEU A 76 8.16 6.36 -11.74
C LEU A 76 8.91 5.33 -10.88
N GLY A 77 9.05 4.08 -11.34
CA GLY A 77 9.76 3.02 -10.60
C GLY A 77 11.18 3.43 -10.22
N THR A 78 11.98 3.94 -11.17
CA THR A 78 13.34 4.42 -10.90
C THR A 78 13.35 5.65 -10.01
N SER A 79 12.38 6.55 -10.17
CA SER A 79 12.28 7.76 -9.35
C SER A 79 11.92 7.41 -7.91
N PHE A 80 11.00 6.47 -7.69
CA PHE A 80 10.55 6.05 -6.36
C PHE A 80 11.65 5.40 -5.54
N THR A 81 12.63 4.71 -6.16
CA THR A 81 13.79 4.17 -5.44
C THR A 81 14.64 5.27 -4.80
N LEU A 82 14.89 6.36 -5.52
CA LEU A 82 15.66 7.52 -5.03
C LEU A 82 14.83 8.42 -4.10
N LEU A 83 13.58 8.69 -4.47
CA LEU A 83 12.66 9.52 -3.70
C LEU A 83 12.24 8.84 -2.40
N GLY A 84 12.13 7.50 -2.36
CA GLY A 84 11.69 6.72 -1.21
C GLY A 84 12.44 7.08 0.07
N LYS A 85 13.77 7.24 -0.06
CA LYS A 85 14.71 7.59 1.03
C LYS A 85 14.58 9.00 1.57
N LEU A 86 14.14 9.94 0.74
CA LEU A 86 13.94 11.34 1.11
C LEU A 86 12.49 11.62 1.56
N LEU A 87 11.52 10.83 1.07
CA LEU A 87 10.10 10.98 1.38
C LEU A 87 9.73 10.40 2.76
N GLY A 88 10.68 9.77 3.46
CA GLY A 88 10.61 9.34 4.86
C GLY A 88 9.96 10.35 5.82
N GLU A 89 10.34 11.62 5.73
CA GLU A 89 9.82 12.65 6.65
C GLU A 89 8.56 13.38 6.15
N HIS A 90 8.27 13.38 4.85
CA HIS A 90 7.26 14.30 4.27
C HIS A 90 6.08 13.63 3.55
N ARG A 91 5.90 12.31 3.68
CA ARG A 91 4.79 11.58 3.01
C ARG A 91 3.40 12.14 3.35
N TYR A 92 3.18 12.64 4.57
CA TYR A 92 1.90 13.26 4.94
C TYR A 92 1.56 14.50 4.10
N LEU A 93 2.55 15.35 3.80
CA LEU A 93 2.36 16.53 2.95
C LEU A 93 2.05 16.13 1.50
N LEU A 94 2.72 15.09 0.97
CA LEU A 94 2.49 14.62 -0.39
C LEU A 94 1.09 14.02 -0.58
N ILE A 95 0.63 13.20 0.37
CA ILE A 95 -0.73 12.65 0.35
C ILE A 95 -1.75 13.79 0.38
N ARG A 96 -1.53 14.80 1.23
CA ARG A 96 -2.42 15.96 1.34
C ARG A 96 -2.47 16.80 0.05
N ILE A 97 -1.31 17.05 -0.57
CA ILE A 97 -1.21 17.77 -1.86
C ILE A 97 -1.95 17.00 -2.97
N SER A 98 -1.76 15.68 -3.04
CA SER A 98 -2.44 14.84 -4.04
C SER A 98 -3.95 14.79 -3.82
N GLY A 99 -4.42 14.73 -2.57
CA GLY A 99 -5.85 14.77 -2.23
C GLY A 99 -6.50 16.09 -2.65
N ILE A 100 -5.85 17.22 -2.42
CA ILE A 100 -6.32 18.54 -2.88
C ILE A 100 -6.43 18.57 -4.41
N LEU A 101 -5.44 18.02 -5.13
CA LEU A 101 -5.46 17.96 -6.59
C LEU A 101 -6.61 17.10 -7.13
N ILE A 102 -6.90 15.95 -6.49
CA ILE A 102 -8.02 15.07 -6.87
C ILE A 102 -9.36 15.74 -6.63
N ILE A 103 -9.52 16.41 -5.49
CA ILE A 103 -10.73 17.17 -5.17
C ILE A 103 -10.93 18.27 -6.23
N LEU A 104 -9.87 19.01 -6.58
CA LEU A 104 -9.91 20.03 -7.62
C LEU A 104 -10.34 19.45 -8.98
N LEU A 105 -9.78 18.30 -9.38
CA LEU A 105 -10.15 17.60 -10.62
C LEU A 105 -11.61 17.14 -10.60
N GLY A 106 -12.09 16.60 -9.47
CA GLY A 106 -13.48 16.18 -9.29
C GLY A 106 -14.46 17.36 -9.38
N LEU A 107 -14.10 18.52 -8.83
CA LEU A 107 -14.91 19.74 -8.93
C LEU A 107 -14.98 20.25 -10.38
N ILE A 108 -13.87 20.20 -11.12
CA ILE A 108 -13.85 20.54 -12.56
C ILE A 108 -14.78 19.60 -13.35
N GLN A 109 -14.79 18.31 -13.02
CA GLN A 109 -15.61 17.31 -13.71
C GLN A 109 -17.12 17.43 -13.43
N LEU A 110 -17.51 17.95 -12.26
CA LEU A 110 -18.92 18.19 -11.95
C LEU A 110 -19.50 19.44 -12.62
N ASP A 111 -18.66 20.23 -13.31
CA ASP A 111 -19.08 21.45 -14.00
C ASP A 111 -19.82 22.43 -13.06
N PHE A 112 -19.64 22.27 -11.74
CA PHE A 112 -20.35 23.01 -10.69
C PHE A 112 -19.83 24.45 -10.58
N ILE A 113 -18.61 24.68 -11.06
CA ILE A 113 -18.02 26.01 -11.20
C ILE A 113 -17.98 26.35 -12.67
N GLN A 114 -19.03 27.01 -13.16
CA GLN A 114 -19.04 27.64 -14.47
C GLN A 114 -18.09 28.85 -14.47
N PHE A 115 -16.77 28.63 -14.40
CA PHE A 115 -15.83 29.67 -14.78
C PHE A 115 -15.93 29.84 -16.30
N SER A 116 -16.80 30.76 -16.71
CA SER A 116 -16.97 31.28 -18.07
C SER A 116 -15.65 31.73 -18.72
N PHE A 117 -14.58 31.85 -17.91
CA PHE A 117 -13.23 32.19 -18.34
C PHE A 117 -12.43 31.02 -18.95
N LEU A 118 -12.63 29.75 -18.51
CA LEU A 118 -11.96 28.57 -19.09
C LEU A 118 -12.77 27.91 -20.22
N GLN A 119 -14.09 28.08 -20.24
CA GLN A 119 -14.97 27.67 -21.35
C GLN A 119 -15.03 28.68 -22.49
N ARG A 120 -14.29 29.78 -22.37
CA ARG A 120 -14.04 30.66 -23.50
C ARG A 120 -13.03 29.97 -24.41
N GLU A 121 -13.52 29.00 -25.17
CA GLU A 121 -12.97 28.74 -26.49
C GLU A 121 -13.00 30.09 -27.21
N ARG A 122 -11.89 30.84 -27.15
CA ARG A 122 -11.47 31.52 -28.36
C ARG A 122 -11.34 30.38 -29.36
N LYS A 123 -12.43 30.11 -30.08
CA LYS A 123 -12.41 29.44 -31.36
C LYS A 123 -11.50 30.32 -32.23
N LEU A 124 -10.21 30.12 -32.07
CA LEU A 124 -9.30 30.28 -33.17
C LEU A 124 -9.82 29.23 -34.14
N ASN A 125 -10.66 29.69 -35.07
CA ASN A 125 -11.01 28.97 -36.28
C ASN A 125 -9.69 28.77 -37.03
N TYR A 126 -8.86 27.88 -36.54
CA TYR A 126 -7.87 27.22 -37.34
C TYR A 126 -8.66 26.05 -37.90
N GLU A 127 -9.15 26.23 -39.12
CA GLU A 127 -9.52 25.13 -40.00
C GLU A 127 -8.33 24.17 -40.05
N VAL A 128 -8.26 23.23 -39.12
CA VAL A 128 -7.47 22.00 -39.29
C VAL A 128 -8.28 21.12 -40.23
N THR A 129 -8.45 21.63 -41.44
CA THR A 129 -8.75 20.85 -42.62
C THR A 129 -7.49 20.04 -42.88
N ASP A 130 -7.60 18.75 -42.59
CA ASP A 130 -6.70 17.68 -43.01
C ASP A 130 -5.44 17.42 -42.16
N LYS A 131 -5.27 16.12 -41.92
CA LYS A 131 -4.06 15.37 -41.50
C LYS A 131 -3.61 15.36 -40.04
N SER A 132 -3.91 14.18 -39.48
CA SER A 132 -3.21 13.42 -38.43
C SER A 132 -3.26 13.99 -37.03
N VAL A 133 -4.04 13.31 -36.17
CA VAL A 133 -3.71 13.22 -34.75
C VAL A 133 -2.22 12.86 -34.64
N ASN A 134 -1.43 13.78 -34.07
CA ASN A 134 0.00 13.63 -34.00
C ASN A 134 0.31 12.50 -32.99
N PRO A 135 1.07 11.45 -33.33
CA PRO A 135 1.39 10.35 -32.40
C PRO A 135 1.97 10.86 -31.07
N LEU A 136 2.62 12.02 -31.12
CA LEU A 136 3.15 12.77 -29.99
C LEU A 136 2.06 13.18 -28.97
N VAL A 137 0.86 13.56 -29.42
CA VAL A 137 -0.26 13.91 -28.53
C VAL A 137 -0.81 12.65 -27.83
N ALA A 138 -0.81 11.50 -28.51
CA ALA A 138 -1.17 10.22 -27.88
C ALA A 138 -0.16 9.82 -26.80
N LEU A 139 1.14 10.05 -27.05
CA LEU A 139 2.20 9.78 -26.08
C LEU A 139 2.08 10.68 -24.84
N VAL A 140 1.87 11.99 -25.03
CA VAL A 140 1.69 12.95 -23.93
C VAL A 140 0.44 12.63 -23.11
N LEU A 141 -0.67 12.27 -23.77
CA LEU A 141 -1.89 11.84 -23.07
C LEU A 141 -1.68 10.55 -22.26
N GLY A 142 -0.90 9.59 -22.77
CA GLY A 142 -0.52 8.40 -22.01
C GLY A 142 0.30 8.74 -20.77
N PHE A 143 1.28 9.64 -20.92
CA PHE A 143 2.12 10.10 -19.80
C PHE A 143 1.32 10.84 -18.72
N THR A 144 0.43 11.76 -19.10
CA THR A 144 -0.39 12.52 -18.12
C THR A 144 -1.42 11.63 -17.41
N PHE A 145 -1.98 10.65 -18.13
CA PHE A 145 -2.88 9.66 -17.56
C PHE A 145 -2.18 8.84 -16.47
N SER A 146 -0.88 8.56 -16.63
CA SER A 146 -0.09 7.88 -15.60
C SER A 146 0.02 8.64 -14.28
N PHE A 147 0.08 9.97 -14.29
CA PHE A 147 0.08 10.76 -13.06
C PHE A 147 -1.31 10.87 -12.44
N ALA A 148 -2.35 10.92 -13.27
CA ALA A 148 -3.73 11.09 -12.82
C ALA A 148 -4.28 9.86 -12.08
N TRP A 149 -3.82 8.65 -12.42
CA TRP A 149 -4.30 7.41 -11.78
C TRP A 149 -3.54 7.03 -10.50
N THR A 150 -2.34 7.57 -10.27
CA THR A 150 -1.45 7.18 -9.17
C THR A 150 -2.10 7.25 -7.78
N PRO A 151 -2.94 8.26 -7.45
CA PRO A 151 -3.50 8.32 -6.10
C PRO A 151 -4.64 7.33 -5.84
N CYS A 152 -5.34 6.83 -6.88
CA CYS A 152 -6.39 5.81 -6.71
C CYS A 152 -5.82 4.38 -6.76
N ILE A 153 -4.77 4.16 -7.55
CA ILE A 153 -4.18 2.85 -7.82
C ILE A 153 -2.95 2.60 -6.93
N GLY A 154 -2.44 3.63 -6.23
CA GLY A 154 -1.29 3.54 -5.33
C GLY A 154 -1.28 2.34 -4.38
N PRO A 155 -2.40 2.01 -3.70
CA PRO A 155 -2.45 0.82 -2.84
C PRO A 155 -2.27 -0.50 -3.58
N ALA A 156 -2.84 -0.61 -4.79
CA ALA A 156 -2.74 -1.80 -5.63
C ALA A 156 -1.34 -1.95 -6.28
N LEU A 157 -0.78 -0.84 -6.77
CA LEU A 157 0.61 -0.84 -7.26
C LEU A 157 1.60 -1.20 -6.15
N SER A 158 1.35 -0.78 -4.90
CA SER A 158 2.19 -1.14 -3.75
C SER A 158 2.27 -2.66 -3.56
N SER A 159 1.16 -3.39 -3.64
CA SER A 159 1.16 -4.86 -3.53
C SER A 159 1.99 -5.52 -4.63
N VAL A 160 1.90 -5.03 -5.87
CA VAL A 160 2.68 -5.56 -6.99
C VAL A 160 4.17 -5.23 -6.83
N LEU A 161 4.52 -4.01 -6.40
CA LEU A 161 5.91 -3.62 -6.15
C LEU A 161 6.55 -4.46 -5.04
N ILE A 162 5.83 -4.78 -3.97
CA ILE A 162 6.30 -5.68 -2.90
C ILE A 162 6.59 -7.07 -3.46
N LEU A 163 5.69 -7.60 -4.30
CA LEU A 163 5.87 -8.90 -4.95
C LEU A 163 7.08 -8.92 -5.90
N VAL A 164 7.28 -7.83 -6.66
CA VAL A 164 8.44 -7.65 -7.54
C VAL A 164 9.75 -7.58 -6.75
N SER A 165 9.73 -6.94 -5.58
CA SER A 165 10.91 -6.79 -4.71
C SER A 165 11.36 -8.10 -4.05
N GLY A 166 10.44 -9.04 -3.82
CA GLY A 166 10.77 -10.38 -3.32
C GLY A 166 11.32 -11.33 -4.40
N ALA A 167 11.28 -10.94 -5.68
CA ALA A 167 11.79 -11.76 -6.76
C ALA A 167 13.32 -11.68 -6.84
N LYS A 168 14.01 -12.82 -6.60
CA LYS A 168 15.47 -12.94 -6.72
C LYS A 168 16.05 -12.54 -8.08
N ASN A 169 15.22 -12.45 -9.12
CA ASN A 169 15.62 -12.15 -10.49
C ASN A 169 15.02 -10.82 -10.97
N THR A 170 15.87 -9.85 -11.34
CA THR A 170 15.47 -8.56 -11.92
C THR A 170 14.56 -8.73 -13.15
N VAL A 171 14.83 -9.74 -13.97
CA VAL A 171 14.04 -10.07 -15.18
C VAL A 171 12.61 -10.47 -14.83
N LEU A 172 12.40 -11.14 -13.69
CA LEU A 172 11.08 -11.58 -13.25
C LEU A 172 10.23 -10.37 -12.81
N GLY A 173 10.86 -9.39 -12.17
CA GLY A 173 10.22 -8.12 -11.82
C GLY A 173 9.72 -7.34 -13.04
N PHE A 174 10.57 -7.18 -14.06
CA PHE A 174 10.18 -6.57 -15.33
C PHE A 174 9.04 -7.33 -16.03
N LEU A 175 9.07 -8.67 -15.97
CA LEU A 175 8.04 -9.50 -16.58
C LEU A 175 6.67 -9.36 -15.89
N LEU A 176 6.63 -9.21 -14.56
CA LEU A 176 5.41 -8.96 -13.79
C LEU A 176 4.79 -7.59 -14.14
N ILE A 177 5.60 -6.54 -14.23
CA ILE A 177 5.15 -5.20 -14.64
C ILE A 177 4.59 -5.21 -16.07
N LEU A 178 5.26 -5.94 -16.97
CA LEU A 178 4.79 -6.10 -18.35
C LEU A 178 3.46 -6.86 -18.40
N LEU A 179 3.28 -7.88 -17.56
CA LEU A 179 2.04 -8.65 -17.49
C LEU A 179 0.88 -7.83 -16.93
N TYR A 180 1.13 -7.01 -15.91
CA TYR A 180 0.17 -6.03 -15.40
C TYR A 180 -0.28 -5.05 -16.51
N ALA A 181 0.69 -4.50 -17.25
CA ALA A 181 0.42 -3.60 -18.37
C ALA A 181 -0.38 -4.28 -19.50
N LEU A 182 -0.10 -5.56 -19.79
CA LEU A 182 -0.87 -6.36 -20.75
C LEU A 182 -2.33 -6.56 -20.30
N GLY A 183 -2.56 -6.82 -19.02
CA GLY A 183 -3.91 -6.95 -18.45
C GLY A 183 -4.76 -5.68 -18.65
N PHE A 184 -4.16 -4.51 -18.44
CA PHE A 184 -4.81 -3.22 -18.69
C PHE A 184 -4.99 -2.91 -20.18
N LEU A 185 -4.07 -3.38 -21.04
CA LEU A 185 -4.09 -3.10 -22.48
C LEU A 185 -5.20 -3.85 -23.23
N ILE A 186 -5.54 -5.07 -22.81
CA ILE A 186 -6.52 -5.91 -23.51
C ILE A 186 -7.92 -5.25 -23.56
N PRO A 187 -8.51 -4.77 -22.45
CA PRO A 187 -9.76 -4.02 -22.47
C PRO A 187 -9.69 -2.79 -23.35
N PHE A 188 -8.56 -2.08 -23.32
CA PHE A 188 -8.36 -0.84 -24.05
C PHE A 188 -8.29 -1.07 -25.56
N LEU A 189 -7.57 -2.12 -25.98
CA LEU A 189 -7.51 -2.56 -27.37
C LEU A 189 -8.89 -3.02 -27.86
N LEU A 190 -9.63 -3.76 -27.03
CA LEU A 190 -10.98 -4.21 -27.33
C LEU A 190 -11.93 -3.00 -27.53
N LEU A 191 -11.87 -2.01 -26.66
CA LEU A 191 -12.63 -0.77 -26.78
C LEU A 191 -12.24 0.02 -28.03
N GLY A 192 -10.94 0.07 -28.36
CA GLY A 192 -10.44 0.64 -29.60
C GLY A 192 -11.07 -0.01 -30.84
N LEU A 193 -11.08 -1.35 -30.90
CA LEU A 193 -11.68 -2.12 -32.00
C LEU A 193 -13.20 -1.91 -32.12
N PHE A 194 -13.91 -1.82 -31.00
CA PHE A 194 -15.37 -1.63 -30.95
C PHE A 194 -15.80 -0.16 -30.83
N THR A 195 -14.89 0.79 -31.03
CA THR A 195 -15.15 2.24 -30.87
C THR A 195 -16.36 2.69 -31.69
N SER A 196 -16.51 2.22 -32.94
CA SER A 196 -17.61 2.61 -33.83
C SER A 196 -18.99 2.19 -33.31
N GLN A 197 -19.15 0.96 -32.83
CA GLN A 197 -20.38 0.44 -32.25
C GLN A 197 -20.69 1.11 -30.91
N LEU A 198 -19.67 1.27 -30.07
CA LEU A 198 -19.82 1.85 -28.75
C LEU A 198 -20.17 3.34 -28.82
N LEU A 199 -19.59 4.10 -29.76
CA LEU A 199 -19.93 5.50 -30.01
C LEU A 199 -21.37 5.69 -30.49
N ASN A 200 -21.86 4.83 -31.38
CA ASN A 200 -23.26 4.87 -31.83
C ASN A 200 -24.23 4.52 -30.68
N PHE A 201 -23.86 3.57 -29.82
CA PHE A 201 -24.63 3.22 -28.62
C PHE A 201 -24.63 4.36 -27.59
N LEU A 202 -23.48 5.01 -27.34
CA LEU A 202 -23.36 6.15 -26.44
C LEU A 202 -24.11 7.39 -26.96
N LYS A 203 -24.06 7.68 -28.27
CA LYS A 203 -24.85 8.77 -28.87
C LYS A 203 -26.34 8.56 -28.65
N ARG A 204 -26.83 7.32 -28.78
CA ARG A 204 -28.24 6.96 -28.55
C ARG A 204 -28.67 7.13 -27.10
N LYS A 205 -27.75 6.98 -26.15
CA LYS A 205 -27.98 7.13 -24.70
C LYS A 205 -27.21 8.31 -24.09
N ARG A 206 -27.16 9.45 -24.79
CA ARG A 206 -26.43 10.67 -24.36
C ARG A 206 -26.77 11.14 -22.94
N ASN A 207 -28.02 10.97 -22.51
CA ASN A 207 -28.46 11.34 -21.16
C ASN A 207 -27.89 10.40 -20.08
N LEU A 208 -27.75 9.11 -20.39
CA LEU A 208 -27.15 8.13 -19.47
C LEU A 208 -25.66 8.44 -19.26
N VAL A 209 -24.95 8.78 -20.33
CA VAL A 209 -23.52 9.15 -20.29
C VAL A 209 -23.31 10.37 -19.39
N LYS A 210 -24.16 11.40 -19.49
CA LYS A 210 -24.11 12.56 -18.56
C LYS A 210 -24.31 12.14 -17.11
N TYR A 211 -25.23 11.21 -16.84
CA TYR A 211 -25.47 10.72 -15.49
C TYR A 211 -24.27 9.93 -14.95
N THR A 212 -23.65 9.05 -15.76
CA THR A 212 -22.44 8.31 -15.38
C THR A 212 -21.27 9.24 -15.07
N ILE A 213 -21.05 10.30 -15.86
CA ILE A 213 -20.00 11.28 -15.61
C ILE A 213 -20.25 12.03 -14.30
N LYS A 214 -21.50 12.46 -14.05
CA LYS A 214 -21.87 13.15 -12.82
C LYS A 214 -21.74 12.26 -11.59
N ALA A 215 -22.15 10.99 -11.70
CA ALA A 215 -21.98 9.99 -10.64
C ALA A 215 -20.50 9.71 -10.35
N GLY A 216 -19.67 9.58 -11.39
CA GLY A 216 -18.22 9.39 -11.25
C GLY A 216 -17.51 10.59 -10.62
N GLY A 217 -17.88 11.82 -10.99
CA GLY A 217 -17.34 13.03 -10.38
C GLY A 217 -17.71 13.16 -8.89
N ILE A 218 -18.95 12.84 -8.51
CA ILE A 218 -19.38 12.83 -7.10
C ILE A 218 -18.57 11.78 -6.32
N LEU A 219 -18.40 10.59 -6.87
CA LEU A 219 -17.62 9.52 -6.25
C LEU A 219 -16.14 9.91 -6.08
N LEU A 220 -15.54 10.57 -7.08
CA LEU A 220 -14.17 11.09 -7.02
C LEU A 220 -13.99 12.14 -5.91
N ILE A 221 -14.96 13.05 -5.72
CA ILE A 221 -14.90 14.04 -4.65
C ILE A 221 -15.01 13.38 -3.28
N ILE A 222 -15.90 12.38 -3.13
CA ILE A 222 -16.04 11.64 -1.87
C ILE A 222 -14.71 10.94 -1.53
N ILE A 223 -14.11 10.25 -2.50
CA ILE A 223 -12.82 9.59 -2.32
C ILE A 223 -11.71 10.61 -2.02
N GLY A 224 -11.63 11.71 -2.77
CA GLY A 224 -10.62 12.75 -2.53
C GLY A 224 -10.74 13.40 -1.15
N PHE A 225 -11.96 13.69 -0.71
CA PHE A 225 -12.24 14.21 0.64
C PHE A 225 -11.87 13.20 1.72
N MET A 226 -12.14 11.92 1.48
CA MET A 226 -11.80 10.83 2.40
C MET A 226 -10.28 10.60 2.51
N THR A 227 -9.55 10.72 1.40
CA THR A 227 -8.08 10.70 1.38
C THR A 227 -7.50 11.93 2.09
N PHE A 228 -8.07 13.11 1.87
CA PHE A 228 -7.59 14.36 2.49
C PHE A 228 -7.76 14.38 4.02
N THR A 229 -8.84 13.76 4.52
CA THR A 229 -9.11 13.68 5.97
C THR A 229 -8.32 12.57 6.67
N GLY A 230 -7.55 11.75 5.94
CA GLY A 230 -6.77 10.65 6.51
C GLY A 230 -7.61 9.45 6.95
N TYR A 231 -8.93 9.50 6.79
CA TYR A 231 -9.86 8.42 7.14
C TYR A 231 -9.70 7.17 6.24
N MET A 232 -9.02 7.32 5.11
CA MET A 232 -8.75 6.25 4.12
C MET A 232 -8.00 5.06 4.73
N ASN A 233 -7.11 5.27 5.70
CA ASN A 233 -6.44 4.19 6.44
C ASN A 233 -7.44 3.25 7.11
N GLY A 234 -8.55 3.80 7.61
CA GLY A 234 -9.65 3.03 8.19
C GLY A 234 -10.47 2.25 7.16
N ILE A 235 -10.54 2.67 5.89
CA ILE A 235 -11.27 1.93 4.82
C ILE A 235 -10.41 0.88 4.14
N SER A 236 -9.11 1.15 3.96
CA SER A 236 -8.17 0.18 3.40
C SER A 236 -8.15 -1.12 4.22
N SER A 237 -8.39 -1.07 5.54
CA SER A 237 -8.56 -2.29 6.35
C SER A 237 -9.82 -3.09 5.98
N TYR A 238 -10.94 -2.42 5.67
CA TYR A 238 -12.18 -3.07 5.21
C TYR A 238 -12.08 -3.57 3.76
N LEU A 239 -11.40 -2.84 2.87
CA LEU A 239 -11.15 -3.28 1.49
C LEU A 239 -10.16 -4.45 1.43
N ASN A 240 -9.12 -4.44 2.25
CA ASN A 240 -8.23 -5.60 2.42
C ASN A 240 -9.01 -6.82 2.92
N LYS A 241 -9.98 -6.62 3.84
CA LYS A 241 -10.89 -7.68 4.28
C LYS A 241 -11.82 -8.16 3.14
N ALA A 242 -12.30 -7.26 2.29
CA ALA A 242 -13.14 -7.62 1.13
C ALA A 242 -12.35 -8.29 -0.01
N GLN A 243 -11.09 -7.91 -0.22
CA GLN A 243 -10.17 -8.57 -1.15
C GLN A 243 -9.77 -9.96 -0.65
N ALA A 244 -9.51 -10.13 0.66
CA ALA A 244 -9.27 -11.43 1.29
C ALA A 244 -10.46 -12.39 1.17
N VAL A 245 -11.70 -11.88 1.19
CA VAL A 245 -12.93 -12.70 1.01
C VAL A 245 -13.10 -13.18 -0.44
N LYS A 246 -12.54 -12.49 -1.43
CA LYS A 246 -12.65 -12.87 -2.84
C LYS A 246 -11.64 -13.96 -3.24
N GLU A 247 -10.53 -14.05 -2.52
CA GLU A 247 -9.47 -15.04 -2.75
C GLU A 247 -9.77 -16.40 -2.09
N ASN A 248 -10.55 -16.40 -1.01
CA ASN A 248 -11.02 -17.62 -0.33
C ASN A 248 -12.13 -18.39 -1.08
N ASN A 249 -12.67 -17.86 -2.19
CA ASN A 249 -13.78 -18.50 -2.92
C ASN A 249 -13.35 -19.32 -4.16
N ILE A 250 -12.04 -19.51 -4.40
CA ILE A 250 -11.53 -20.31 -5.54
C ILE A 250 -10.93 -21.66 -5.10
N SER A 251 -10.79 -21.91 -3.81
CA SER A 251 -10.34 -23.21 -3.27
C SER A 251 -11.52 -23.95 -2.65
N GLY A 252 -11.80 -25.14 -3.17
CA GLY A 252 -13.10 -25.81 -3.07
C GLY A 252 -13.58 -26.30 -1.70
N GLU A 253 -14.91 -26.36 -1.62
CA GLU A 253 -15.76 -27.44 -1.10
C GLU A 253 -15.56 -28.04 0.31
N ASN A 254 -16.68 -28.02 1.04
CA ASN A 254 -17.11 -28.88 2.15
C ASN A 254 -16.33 -28.73 3.48
N THR A 255 -16.96 -28.12 4.49
CA THR A 255 -17.80 -28.85 5.46
C THR A 255 -18.62 -27.83 6.26
N GLU A 256 -19.91 -28.11 6.40
CA GLU A 256 -20.83 -27.49 7.35
C GLU A 256 -20.32 -27.75 8.78
N ASP A 257 -20.28 -26.72 9.63
CA ASP A 257 -21.13 -26.77 10.82
C ASP A 257 -21.30 -25.40 11.51
N SER A 258 -22.44 -25.32 12.16
CA SER A 258 -23.13 -24.12 12.63
C SER A 258 -22.47 -23.46 13.84
N ALA A 259 -22.60 -22.13 13.98
CA ALA A 259 -23.48 -21.51 15.00
C ALA A 259 -23.13 -20.04 15.25
N SER A 260 -24.20 -19.24 15.22
CA SER A 260 -24.33 -17.88 15.71
C SER A 260 -23.81 -17.70 17.14
N ASP A 261 -23.02 -16.64 17.40
CA ASP A 261 -23.42 -15.69 18.44
C ASP A 261 -22.83 -14.28 18.22
N LYS A 262 -23.64 -13.31 18.67
CA LYS A 262 -23.53 -11.87 18.53
C LYS A 262 -22.38 -11.30 19.35
N GLY A 263 -21.72 -10.28 18.81
CA GLY A 263 -20.78 -9.46 19.56
C GLY A 263 -20.39 -8.23 18.76
N ASN A 264 -20.99 -7.11 19.10
CA ASN A 264 -20.94 -5.84 18.41
C ASN A 264 -19.58 -5.13 18.59
N ASN A 265 -19.31 -4.19 17.69
CA ASN A 265 -18.47 -3.00 17.86
C ASN A 265 -16.92 -3.07 17.70
N ASP A 266 -16.51 -2.35 16.64
CA ASP A 266 -15.59 -1.20 16.73
C ASP A 266 -14.09 -1.36 16.36
N ASN A 267 -13.81 -0.77 15.19
CA ASN A 267 -12.71 0.18 14.93
C ASN A 267 -11.29 -0.40 14.76
N ILE A 268 -10.93 -0.68 13.50
CA ILE A 268 -9.56 -1.00 13.04
C ILE A 268 -9.13 0.08 12.03
N ALA A 269 -8.23 0.97 12.48
CA ALA A 269 -7.48 1.88 11.62
C ALA A 269 -6.28 1.15 11.00
N GLY A 270 -6.17 1.16 9.66
CA GLY A 270 -4.97 0.77 8.91
C GLY A 270 -3.77 1.65 9.27
N SER A 271 -2.55 1.14 9.32
CA SER A 271 -1.78 0.48 8.25
C SER A 271 -1.30 1.45 7.16
N ASP A 272 -0.60 2.50 7.59
CA ASP A 272 0.48 3.11 6.81
C ASP A 272 1.79 2.40 7.17
N ASN A 273 2.30 1.51 6.32
CA ASN A 273 3.68 1.02 6.44
C ASN A 273 4.42 1.16 5.11
N LYS A 274 4.83 2.41 4.90
CA LYS A 274 6.20 2.84 4.64
C LYS A 274 7.27 1.74 4.60
N GLY A 275 7.56 1.22 3.41
CA GLY A 275 8.84 0.56 3.13
C GLY A 275 10.00 1.55 3.03
N GLU A 276 11.12 1.16 3.64
CA GLU A 276 12.53 1.47 3.34
C GLU A 276 13.36 0.34 3.97
N SER A 277 13.80 -0.65 3.20
CA SER A 277 15.11 -0.73 2.51
C SER A 277 16.29 -0.99 3.45
N ILE A 278 16.63 -2.27 3.64
CA ILE A 278 17.99 -2.70 3.97
C ILE A 278 18.58 -3.26 2.68
N GLU A 279 19.65 -2.62 2.21
CA GLU A 279 20.54 -3.16 1.19
C GLU A 279 21.15 -4.46 1.73
N GLU A 280 20.82 -5.59 1.12
CA GLU A 280 21.53 -6.84 1.39
C GLU A 280 22.25 -7.25 0.10
N SER A 281 23.50 -6.81 0.03
CA SER A 281 24.52 -7.45 -0.78
C SER A 281 24.67 -8.89 -0.28
N THR A 282 24.34 -9.84 -1.13
CA THR A 282 24.67 -11.26 -0.97
C THR A 282 26.18 -11.45 -0.81
N GLU A 283 26.60 -11.88 0.38
CA GLU A 283 27.74 -12.78 0.55
C GLU A 283 27.28 -13.97 1.42
N GLU A 284 27.59 -15.18 0.94
CA GLU A 284 27.16 -16.46 1.51
C GLU A 284 27.84 -16.76 2.86
N ASP A 285 27.09 -17.41 3.75
CA ASP A 285 27.53 -18.28 4.86
C ASP A 285 28.63 -17.73 5.80
N ASN A 286 28.22 -16.94 6.80
CA ASN A 286 28.73 -16.90 8.20
C ASN A 286 27.99 -15.87 9.10
N ASN A 287 26.76 -15.45 8.75
CA ASN A 287 26.22 -14.14 9.15
C ASN A 287 25.37 -14.08 10.45
N GLY A 288 25.19 -15.19 11.19
CA GLY A 288 24.35 -15.20 12.40
C GLY A 288 24.87 -14.30 13.53
N THR A 289 26.18 -14.01 13.54
CA THR A 289 26.82 -13.21 14.59
C THR A 289 26.84 -11.71 14.26
N GLU A 290 26.88 -11.32 12.99
CA GLU A 290 27.01 -9.91 12.59
C GLU A 290 25.68 -9.14 12.67
N GLU A 291 24.55 -9.79 12.37
CA GLU A 291 23.23 -9.18 12.47
C GLU A 291 22.86 -8.89 13.94
N TYR A 292 23.23 -9.79 14.85
CA TYR A 292 23.00 -9.65 16.28
C TYR A 292 23.84 -8.55 16.93
N GLU A 293 25.12 -8.40 16.54
CA GLU A 293 25.97 -7.28 16.95
C GLU A 293 25.38 -5.94 16.47
N LYS A 294 24.83 -5.92 15.25
CA LYS A 294 24.19 -4.74 14.70
C LYS A 294 22.89 -4.38 15.42
N THR A 295 22.14 -5.33 15.96
CA THR A 295 20.88 -5.07 16.70
C THR A 295 21.06 -4.97 18.21
N ASN A 296 22.24 -5.29 18.75
CA ASN A 296 22.49 -5.27 20.18
C ASN A 296 22.24 -3.88 20.80
N PHE A 297 21.70 -3.86 22.02
CA PHE A 297 21.45 -2.65 22.79
C PHE A 297 21.57 -2.95 24.26
N THR A 298 21.74 -1.89 25.04
CA THR A 298 21.68 -1.92 26.49
C THR A 298 20.74 -0.81 26.94
N LEU A 299 19.65 -1.18 27.61
CA LEU A 299 18.66 -0.25 28.14
C LEU A 299 18.26 -0.62 29.55
N THR A 300 17.80 0.36 30.31
CA THR A 300 17.34 0.19 31.69
C THR A 300 15.83 0.00 31.72
N ASP A 301 15.34 -0.94 32.53
CA ASP A 301 13.92 -1.20 32.73
C ASP A 301 13.27 -0.24 33.74
N GLN A 302 11.96 -0.41 33.92
CA GLN A 302 11.16 0.36 34.88
C GLN A 302 11.59 0.20 36.34
N ASN A 303 12.35 -0.86 36.66
CA ASN A 303 12.85 -1.19 38.00
C ASN A 303 14.31 -0.75 38.22
N GLY A 304 14.95 -0.14 37.21
CA GLY A 304 16.36 0.24 37.27
C GLY A 304 17.34 -0.90 36.96
N LYS A 305 16.86 -2.04 36.45
CA LYS A 305 17.69 -3.14 36.00
C LYS A 305 18.14 -2.90 34.57
N GLU A 306 19.43 -3.05 34.32
CA GLU A 306 20.02 -2.96 32.99
C GLU A 306 19.85 -4.28 32.25
N HIS A 307 19.50 -4.20 30.97
CA HIS A 307 19.28 -5.35 30.10
C HIS A 307 20.06 -5.15 28.81
N THR A 308 20.99 -6.06 28.52
CA THR A 308 21.66 -6.11 27.22
C THR A 308 21.05 -7.24 26.40
N LEU A 309 20.71 -6.99 25.13
CA LEU A 309 20.12 -8.02 24.27
C LEU A 309 21.00 -9.28 24.22
N SER A 310 22.32 -9.09 24.20
CA SER A 310 23.34 -10.15 24.25
C SER A 310 23.31 -11.07 25.46
N ASP A 311 22.73 -10.64 26.58
CA ASP A 311 22.63 -11.45 27.79
C ASP A 311 21.64 -12.60 27.63
N TYR A 312 20.76 -12.53 26.62
CA TYR A 312 19.71 -13.50 26.34
C TYR A 312 20.07 -14.52 25.25
N LYS A 313 21.35 -14.61 24.86
CA LYS A 313 21.78 -15.71 23.97
C LYS A 313 21.46 -17.07 24.61
N GLY A 314 20.86 -17.96 23.83
CA GLY A 314 20.34 -19.25 24.28
C GLY A 314 18.84 -19.22 24.61
N GLN A 315 18.20 -18.05 24.60
CA GLN A 315 16.76 -17.88 24.80
C GLN A 315 16.13 -17.21 23.57
N VAL A 316 14.87 -17.50 23.32
CA VAL A 316 14.04 -16.78 22.34
C VAL A 316 13.68 -15.42 22.93
N VAL A 317 13.92 -14.34 22.19
CA VAL A 317 13.59 -12.98 22.66
C VAL A 317 12.39 -12.45 21.89
N PHE A 318 11.31 -12.19 22.61
CA PHE A 318 10.12 -11.49 22.16
C PHE A 318 10.22 -10.01 22.54
N LEU A 319 10.55 -9.16 21.57
CA LEU A 319 10.84 -7.74 21.77
C LEU A 319 9.72 -6.87 21.19
N ASN A 320 8.89 -6.28 22.04
CA ASN A 320 7.74 -5.47 21.63
C ASN A 320 7.99 -3.98 21.84
N PHE A 321 7.95 -3.19 20.77
CA PHE A 321 7.96 -1.73 20.82
C PHE A 321 6.53 -1.23 20.93
N TYR A 322 6.22 -0.44 21.96
CA TYR A 322 4.89 0.10 22.17
C TYR A 322 4.91 1.51 22.79
N ALA A 323 3.73 2.13 22.90
CA ALA A 323 3.55 3.39 23.60
C ALA A 323 2.32 3.34 24.51
N THR A 324 2.36 4.02 25.66
CA THR A 324 1.27 4.00 26.64
C THR A 324 0.01 4.73 26.20
N TRP A 325 0.06 5.58 25.18
CA TRP A 325 -1.12 6.22 24.59
C TRP A 325 -1.72 5.43 23.41
N CYS A 326 -1.00 4.43 22.89
CA CYS A 326 -1.35 3.68 21.68
C CYS A 326 -2.52 2.69 21.93
N PRO A 327 -3.71 2.89 21.32
CA PRO A 327 -4.85 1.99 21.53
C PRO A 327 -4.65 0.53 21.13
N PRO A 328 -4.04 0.19 19.97
CA PRO A 328 -3.78 -1.21 19.65
C PRO A 328 -2.78 -1.85 20.62
N CYS A 329 -1.78 -1.11 21.07
CA CYS A 329 -0.84 -1.55 22.10
C CYS A 329 -1.58 -1.90 23.40
N LYS A 330 -2.46 -1.01 23.90
CA LYS A 330 -3.27 -1.28 25.10
C LYS A 330 -4.12 -2.56 24.99
N LYS A 331 -4.56 -2.93 23.79
CA LYS A 331 -5.32 -4.17 23.56
C LYS A 331 -4.42 -5.40 23.52
N GLU A 332 -3.16 -5.25 23.13
CA GLU A 332 -2.16 -6.34 23.01
C GLU A 332 -1.46 -6.66 24.35
N LEU A 333 -1.18 -5.65 25.17
CA LEU A 333 -0.41 -5.80 26.42
C LEU A 333 -1.00 -6.84 27.41
N PRO A 334 -2.34 -6.99 27.58
CA PRO A 334 -2.90 -8.07 28.41
C PRO A 334 -2.53 -9.47 27.93
N ASP A 335 -2.50 -9.67 26.61
CA ASP A 335 -2.14 -10.96 26.01
C ASP A 335 -0.63 -11.20 26.15
N ILE A 336 0.21 -10.17 25.99
CA ILE A 336 1.66 -10.25 26.26
C ILE A 336 1.92 -10.61 27.72
N GLU A 337 1.25 -9.95 28.67
CA GLU A 337 1.40 -10.23 30.10
C GLU A 337 0.98 -11.67 30.45
N LYS A 338 -0.09 -12.17 29.82
CA LYS A 338 -0.53 -13.56 29.98
C LYS A 338 0.53 -14.54 29.49
N LEU A 339 1.06 -14.32 28.29
CA LEU A 339 2.11 -15.17 27.71
C LEU A 339 3.41 -15.09 28.51
N TYR A 340 3.83 -13.90 28.94
CA TYR A 340 4.99 -13.69 29.81
C TYR A 340 4.92 -14.58 31.06
N LYS A 341 3.78 -14.59 31.75
CA LYS A 341 3.54 -15.45 32.92
C LYS A 341 3.56 -16.94 32.56
N GLU A 342 2.94 -17.32 31.45
CA GLU A 342 2.86 -18.73 31.01
C GLU A 342 4.24 -19.31 30.66
N PHE A 343 5.05 -18.52 29.94
CA PHE A 343 6.43 -18.84 29.59
C PHE A 343 7.42 -18.65 30.75
N GLY A 344 6.93 -18.42 31.98
CA GLY A 344 7.74 -18.46 33.19
C GLY A 344 8.51 -17.18 33.48
N SER A 345 7.95 -16.02 33.12
CA SER A 345 8.42 -14.70 33.57
C SER A 345 9.91 -14.44 33.29
N ASN A 346 10.38 -14.79 32.10
CA ASN A 346 11.79 -14.69 31.65
C ASN A 346 12.78 -15.59 32.40
N GLU A 347 12.33 -16.60 33.15
CA GLU A 347 13.20 -17.60 33.80
C GLU A 347 13.44 -18.84 32.92
N LYS A 348 12.71 -18.99 31.81
CA LYS A 348 12.75 -20.17 30.93
C LYS A 348 13.39 -19.87 29.57
N GLU A 349 12.97 -20.60 28.53
CA GLU A 349 13.50 -20.52 27.17
C GLU A 349 13.06 -19.27 26.39
N VAL A 350 12.08 -18.51 26.89
CA VAL A 350 11.52 -17.32 26.22
C VAL A 350 11.60 -16.11 27.14
N VAL A 351 12.06 -15.01 26.58
CA VAL A 351 12.21 -13.70 27.25
C VAL A 351 11.34 -12.67 26.56
N PHE A 352 10.49 -11.99 27.32
CA PHE A 352 9.66 -10.87 26.87
C PHE A 352 10.28 -9.57 27.33
N LEU A 353 10.46 -8.64 26.39
CA LEU A 353 10.97 -7.29 26.63
C LEU A 353 10.06 -6.29 25.91
N GLY A 354 9.55 -5.32 26.65
CA GLY A 354 8.86 -4.16 26.09
C GLY A 354 9.83 -2.99 25.93
N ILE A 355 9.76 -2.22 24.85
CA ILE A 355 10.52 -0.96 24.70
C ILE A 355 9.55 0.19 24.52
N THR A 356 9.73 1.24 25.32
CA THR A 356 9.05 2.54 25.16
C THR A 356 10.09 3.65 25.00
N ASN A 357 9.67 4.78 24.43
CA ASN A 357 10.51 5.96 24.23
C ASN A 357 9.93 7.13 25.03
N PRO A 358 10.24 7.24 26.34
CA PRO A 358 9.62 8.20 27.23
C PRO A 358 10.09 9.64 26.96
N LYS A 359 9.20 10.61 27.17
CA LYS A 359 9.58 12.03 27.15
C LYS A 359 10.44 12.40 28.35
N SER A 360 11.44 13.23 28.08
CA SER A 360 12.31 13.84 29.10
C SER A 360 12.51 15.33 28.82
N LYS A 361 13.17 16.03 29.74
CA LYS A 361 13.52 17.46 29.54
C LYS A 361 14.46 17.66 28.36
N ASP A 362 15.36 16.71 28.14
CA ASP A 362 16.34 16.75 27.05
C ASP A 362 15.73 16.28 25.73
N TYR A 363 14.74 15.38 25.79
CA TYR A 363 14.06 14.81 24.63
C TYR A 363 12.52 14.96 24.73
N PRO A 364 11.98 16.18 24.53
CA PRO A 364 10.56 16.47 24.69
C PRO A 364 9.67 15.91 23.57
N ASN A 365 10.27 15.53 22.44
CA ASN A 365 9.57 15.01 21.26
C ASN A 365 9.56 13.48 21.19
N ASN A 366 10.01 12.80 22.25
CA ASN A 366 9.95 11.34 22.31
C ASN A 366 8.52 10.83 22.23
N SER A 367 8.41 9.57 21.81
CA SER A 367 7.19 9.00 21.25
C SER A 367 6.16 8.58 22.31
N ASP A 368 6.49 8.55 23.60
CA ASP A 368 5.59 8.19 24.69
C ASP A 368 5.48 9.30 25.75
N GLU A 369 4.70 9.10 26.80
CA GLU A 369 4.69 9.98 27.98
C GLU A 369 5.98 9.84 28.82
N ASP A 370 6.13 10.60 29.89
CA ASP A 370 7.32 10.53 30.75
C ASP A 370 7.43 9.18 31.51
N GLU A 371 8.63 8.87 32.02
CA GLU A 371 8.89 7.62 32.72
C GLU A 371 7.97 7.36 33.92
N ASP A 372 7.59 8.41 34.65
CA ASP A 372 6.73 8.27 35.84
C ASP A 372 5.30 7.90 35.43
N TYR A 373 4.80 8.49 34.34
CA TYR A 373 3.54 8.09 33.73
C TYR A 373 3.57 6.63 33.27
N ILE A 374 4.65 6.20 32.59
CA ILE A 374 4.77 4.81 32.10
C ILE A 374 4.80 3.82 33.27
N LYS A 375 5.58 4.10 34.32
CA LYS A 375 5.62 3.27 35.54
C LYS A 375 4.24 3.15 36.19
N THR A 376 3.50 4.26 36.27
CA THR A 376 2.14 4.28 36.81
C THR A 376 1.19 3.46 35.93
N PHE A 377 1.27 3.61 34.61
CA PHE A 377 0.47 2.83 33.66
C PHE A 377 0.71 1.32 33.80
N LEU A 378 1.97 0.89 33.94
CA LEU A 378 2.31 -0.51 34.16
C LEU A 378 1.76 -1.04 35.49
N ALA A 379 1.89 -0.25 36.57
CA ALA A 379 1.38 -0.61 37.89
C ALA A 379 -0.15 -0.71 37.93
N ASP A 380 -0.86 0.27 37.37
CA ASP A 380 -2.32 0.33 37.35
C ASP A 380 -2.95 -0.86 36.59
N ASN A 381 -2.27 -1.31 35.54
CA ASN A 381 -2.71 -2.43 34.71
C ASN A 381 -2.09 -3.79 35.12
N GLN A 382 -1.24 -3.81 36.15
CA GLN A 382 -0.59 -5.02 36.68
C GLN A 382 0.29 -5.75 35.65
N TYR A 383 0.94 -4.98 34.78
CA TYR A 383 1.93 -5.50 33.84
C TYR A 383 3.28 -5.67 34.53
N SER A 384 3.83 -6.88 34.43
CA SER A 384 5.01 -7.32 35.17
C SER A 384 6.18 -7.74 34.28
N PHE A 385 6.00 -7.76 32.95
CA PHE A 385 7.11 -7.94 32.02
C PHE A 385 8.06 -6.71 32.07
N PRO A 386 9.38 -6.89 31.84
CA PRO A 386 10.33 -5.78 31.79
C PRO A 386 10.03 -4.83 30.63
N THR A 387 9.87 -3.54 30.95
CA THR A 387 9.72 -2.44 30.00
C THR A 387 10.94 -1.54 30.09
N LEU A 388 11.72 -1.52 29.00
CA LEU A 388 12.96 -0.80 28.85
C LEU A 388 12.71 0.60 28.26
N PHE A 389 13.45 1.58 28.77
CA PHE A 389 13.31 2.98 28.37
C PHE A 389 14.40 3.40 27.39
N ASP A 390 14.02 3.56 26.12
CA ASP A 390 14.84 4.21 25.12
C ASP A 390 14.74 5.73 25.30
N THR A 391 15.51 6.30 26.24
CA THR A 391 15.42 7.73 26.58
C THR A 391 15.93 8.66 25.47
N THR A 392 16.83 8.19 24.60
CA THR A 392 17.39 8.97 23.49
C THR A 392 16.59 8.82 22.20
N GLY A 393 15.89 7.71 22.02
CA GLY A 393 15.20 7.36 20.77
C GLY A 393 16.10 6.65 19.76
N ASP A 394 17.37 6.40 20.13
CA ASP A 394 18.34 5.77 19.25
C ASP A 394 17.95 4.33 18.92
N ILE A 395 17.34 3.60 19.87
CA ILE A 395 16.94 2.20 19.66
C ILE A 395 15.73 2.11 18.74
N LEU A 396 14.73 2.98 18.93
CA LEU A 396 13.60 3.10 18.00
C LEU A 396 14.08 3.42 16.58
N GLN A 397 15.03 4.35 16.43
CA GLN A 397 15.58 4.70 15.12
C GLN A 397 16.39 3.54 14.52
N LYS A 398 17.23 2.89 15.34
CA LYS A 398 18.09 1.76 14.95
C LYS A 398 17.29 0.55 14.48
N TYR A 399 16.14 0.29 15.11
CA TYR A 399 15.22 -0.77 14.71
C TYR A 399 14.22 -0.35 13.62
N GLY A 400 14.28 0.90 13.15
CA GLY A 400 13.43 1.40 12.07
C GLY A 400 11.94 1.46 12.45
N ILE A 401 11.63 1.72 13.73
CA ILE A 401 10.26 1.69 14.23
C ILE A 401 9.47 2.89 13.69
N SER A 402 8.54 2.61 12.77
CA SER A 402 7.65 3.62 12.18
C SER A 402 6.22 3.58 12.70
N ALA A 403 5.84 2.54 13.45
CA ALA A 403 4.50 2.34 13.98
C ALA A 403 4.52 1.51 15.27
N PHE A 404 3.54 1.74 16.14
CA PHE A 404 3.30 0.95 17.36
C PHE A 404 1.97 0.19 17.28
N PRO A 405 1.89 -1.04 17.83
CA PRO A 405 3.02 -1.82 18.32
C PRO A 405 3.85 -2.40 17.16
N THR A 406 5.11 -2.75 17.40
CA THR A 406 5.92 -3.56 16.47
C THR A 406 6.71 -4.57 17.28
N THR A 407 6.63 -5.85 16.91
CA THR A 407 7.30 -6.93 17.65
C THR A 407 8.38 -7.59 16.81
N PHE A 408 9.59 -7.73 17.37
CA PHE A 408 10.70 -8.49 16.81
C PHE A 408 10.84 -9.80 17.57
N VAL A 409 11.15 -10.89 16.86
CA VAL A 409 11.40 -12.19 17.49
C VAL A 409 12.76 -12.73 17.07
N PHE A 410 13.59 -12.99 18.07
CA PHE A 410 14.93 -13.57 17.92
C PHE A 410 14.91 -15.02 18.38
N ASP A 411 15.65 -15.89 17.67
CA ASP A 411 15.84 -17.28 18.07
C ASP A 411 16.90 -17.44 19.18
N LYS A 412 17.09 -18.69 19.63
CA LYS A 412 18.08 -19.05 20.67
C LYS A 412 19.53 -18.71 20.26
N ASN A 413 19.83 -18.59 18.98
CA ASN A 413 21.16 -18.24 18.47
C ASN A 413 21.37 -16.72 18.38
N GLY A 414 20.34 -15.93 18.69
CA GLY A 414 20.36 -14.47 18.50
C GLY A 414 20.08 -14.06 17.05
N LYS A 415 19.62 -14.96 16.18
CA LYS A 415 19.24 -14.58 14.81
C LYS A 415 17.86 -13.95 14.83
N LEU A 416 17.70 -12.82 14.13
CA LEU A 416 16.38 -12.22 13.90
C LEU A 416 15.58 -13.09 12.93
N LEU A 417 14.47 -13.68 13.38
CA LEU A 417 13.60 -14.49 12.50
C LEU A 417 12.65 -13.62 11.68
N GLY A 418 12.29 -12.46 12.23
CA GLY A 418 11.46 -11.48 11.58
C GLY A 418 10.83 -10.52 12.57
N TYR A 419 9.99 -9.64 12.03
CA TYR A 419 9.22 -8.68 12.81
C TYR A 419 7.77 -8.62 12.32
N VAL A 420 6.87 -8.26 13.23
CA VAL A 420 5.44 -8.10 12.98
C VAL A 420 5.05 -6.68 13.34
N PRO A 421 4.75 -5.82 12.35
CA PRO A 421 4.22 -4.51 12.62
C PRO A 421 2.70 -4.59 12.88
N GLY A 422 2.23 -3.84 13.88
CA GLY A 422 0.83 -3.79 14.31
C GLY A 422 0.48 -4.81 15.39
N MET A 423 -0.75 -4.71 15.89
CA MET A 423 -1.28 -5.58 16.95
C MET A 423 -1.34 -7.04 16.53
N MET A 424 -0.88 -7.92 17.43
CA MET A 424 -1.03 -9.36 17.34
C MET A 424 -2.08 -9.88 18.31
N THR A 425 -2.72 -10.99 17.97
CA THR A 425 -3.55 -11.76 18.89
C THR A 425 -2.69 -12.78 19.64
N GLU A 426 -3.14 -13.23 20.81
CA GLU A 426 -2.46 -14.27 21.61
C GLU A 426 -2.02 -15.49 20.78
N ASP A 427 -2.90 -16.01 19.92
CA ASP A 427 -2.62 -17.20 19.09
C ASP A 427 -1.46 -16.96 18.11
N ILE A 428 -1.39 -15.77 17.52
CA ILE A 428 -0.32 -15.41 16.59
C ILE A 428 0.99 -15.27 17.36
N MET A 429 0.98 -14.58 18.52
CA MET A 429 2.18 -14.44 19.35
C MET A 429 2.73 -15.80 19.76
N ARG A 430 1.87 -16.72 20.21
CA ARG A 430 2.24 -18.08 20.57
C ARG A 430 2.84 -18.85 19.41
N ASN A 431 2.26 -18.74 18.22
CA ASN A 431 2.77 -19.42 17.03
C ASN A 431 4.16 -18.91 16.63
N VAL A 432 4.38 -17.59 16.65
CA VAL A 432 5.69 -17.01 16.34
C VAL A 432 6.74 -17.41 17.38
N ILE A 433 6.39 -17.44 18.66
CA ILE A 433 7.28 -17.91 19.74
C ILE A 433 7.64 -19.39 19.53
N ASN A 434 6.66 -20.25 19.22
CA ASN A 434 6.91 -21.67 19.00
C ASN A 434 7.81 -21.91 17.78
N GLN A 435 7.59 -21.19 16.68
CA GLN A 435 8.48 -21.25 15.52
C GLN A 435 9.92 -20.85 15.88
N ALA A 436 10.08 -19.85 16.75
CA ALA A 436 11.39 -19.42 17.22
C ALA A 436 12.08 -20.41 18.16
N LEU A 437 11.28 -21.17 18.93
CA LEU A 437 11.78 -22.27 19.74
C LEU A 437 12.24 -23.43 18.86
N GLU A 438 11.50 -23.75 17.80
CA GLU A 438 11.83 -24.82 16.84
C GLU A 438 13.02 -24.49 15.93
N SER A 439 13.22 -23.22 15.55
CA SER A 439 14.33 -22.84 14.67
C SER A 439 15.71 -22.87 15.34
N GLY A 440 15.73 -22.94 16.68
CA GLY A 440 16.95 -23.00 17.49
C GLY A 440 17.36 -24.41 17.93
N GLU A 441 16.62 -25.45 17.54
CA GLU A 441 16.99 -26.86 17.67
C GLU A 441 17.78 -27.35 16.45
#